data_AF-A0A668RN19-F1
#
_entry.id   AF-A0A668RN19-F1
#
_cell.length_a   1.000
_cell.length_b   1.000
_cell.length_c   1.000
_cell.angle_alpha   90.00
_cell.angle_beta   90.00
_cell.angle_gamma   90.00
#
_symmetry.space_group_name_H-M   'P 1'
#
loop_
_entity.id
_entity.type
_entity.pdbx_description
1 polymer ?
#
loop_
_entity_poly.entity_id
_entity_poly.type
_entity_poly.pdbx_seq_one_letter_code
_entity_poly.pdbx_strand_id
1 'polypeptide(L)'
;MSEERSERSDGKIVKMEIDYSSTVDQRLPECEKMAKEGKLQEAIESLLSLEKQTRTASDMVSTSRILVAVVQMCYEAKDWDALNENIMLLTKRRSQLKQAVAKMVQECYKYVDAVTDLTIKLRLIDTLRTVTAGKIYVEIERARLTKTLANIKEQNGEVKEAAAILQELQVETYGSMEKKEKVEFILEQMRLCIAVKDYIRTQIISKKINTKFFQEEGTEELKLKYYNLMIQVDQHEGSYLSICKHYRAIYDTPCILEDSSKWQQALKSVVLYVILSPYDNEQSDLVHRISGDKKLEEIPKYKDLLKQFTTMELMRWASLVEDYGKELREGSPNSPATDVFSYTEEGEKRWKDLKNRVVEHNIRIMAKYYTRITMKRMANLLDLSVDESEEFLSSLVVNKTIYAKVDRLAGIINFQRPKDPNDLLNDWSHKLNSLMSLVNKTTHLIAKEEMIHNLQ
;
A
#
# COMPACT_ATOMS: atom_id res chain seq x y z
N MET A 1 30.18 -29.93 -33.71
CA MET A 1 29.46 -30.44 -32.51
C MET A 1 29.63 -29.60 -31.25
N SER A 2 30.61 -28.69 -31.17
CA SER A 2 30.78 -27.74 -30.04
C SER A 2 30.29 -26.32 -30.35
N GLU A 3 30.26 -25.91 -31.62
CA GLU A 3 29.79 -24.57 -32.05
C GLU A 3 28.26 -24.46 -32.15
N GLU A 4 27.52 -25.55 -32.34
CA GLU A 4 26.04 -25.53 -32.40
C GLU A 4 25.34 -25.31 -31.05
N ARG A 5 26.11 -25.23 -29.95
CA ARG A 5 25.54 -25.00 -28.61
C ARG A 5 25.45 -23.51 -28.26
N SER A 6 26.26 -22.63 -28.86
CA SER A 6 26.27 -21.20 -28.51
C SER A 6 25.15 -20.41 -29.17
N GLU A 7 24.63 -20.84 -30.32
CA GLU A 7 23.54 -20.12 -31.02
C GLU A 7 22.14 -20.37 -30.43
N ARG A 8 22.00 -21.32 -29.49
CA ARG A 8 20.69 -21.71 -28.91
C ARG A 8 20.18 -20.74 -27.82
N SER A 9 20.93 -19.68 -27.52
CA SER A 9 20.65 -18.75 -26.42
C SER A 9 19.83 -17.52 -26.82
N ASP A 10 19.85 -17.12 -28.09
CA ASP A 10 19.11 -15.96 -28.58
C ASP A 10 17.86 -16.39 -29.33
N GLY A 11 16.72 -15.76 -29.04
CA GLY A 11 15.39 -16.07 -29.57
C GLY A 11 15.19 -15.88 -31.08
N LYS A 12 16.20 -16.14 -31.91
CA LYS A 12 16.04 -16.32 -33.35
C LYS A 12 15.39 -17.66 -33.63
N ILE A 13 14.36 -17.61 -34.47
CA ILE A 13 13.69 -18.75 -35.10
C ILE A 13 14.77 -19.72 -35.57
N VAL A 14 14.80 -20.92 -35.00
CA VAL A 14 15.69 -22.00 -35.47
C VAL A 14 15.40 -22.18 -36.95
N LYS A 15 16.44 -22.10 -37.78
CA LYS A 15 16.32 -22.23 -39.23
C LYS A 15 15.61 -23.56 -39.52
N MET A 16 14.40 -23.48 -40.08
CA MET A 16 13.58 -24.65 -40.39
C MET A 16 14.38 -25.57 -41.31
N GLU A 17 14.63 -26.79 -40.86
CA GLU A 17 15.44 -27.76 -41.62
C GLU A 17 14.57 -28.46 -42.67
N ILE A 18 13.29 -28.71 -42.36
CA ILE A 18 12.27 -29.28 -43.25
C ILE A 18 10.90 -28.68 -42.85
N ASP A 19 10.17 -28.12 -43.82
CA ASP A 19 8.81 -27.59 -43.61
C ASP A 19 7.77 -28.71 -43.76
N TYR A 20 7.10 -29.04 -42.65
CA TYR A 20 6.07 -30.08 -42.63
C TYR A 20 4.64 -29.51 -42.73
N SER A 21 4.48 -28.20 -42.95
CA SER A 21 3.19 -27.50 -42.97
C SER A 21 2.12 -28.20 -43.81
N SER A 22 2.45 -28.58 -45.04
CA SER A 22 1.56 -29.26 -46.00
C SER A 22 1.05 -30.62 -45.50
N THR A 23 1.92 -31.41 -44.87
CA THR A 23 1.58 -32.70 -44.25
C THR A 23 0.63 -32.53 -43.08
N VAL A 24 0.88 -31.50 -42.26
CA VAL A 24 0.05 -31.20 -41.09
C VAL A 24 -1.32 -30.62 -41.54
N ASP A 25 -1.36 -29.86 -42.64
CA ASP A 25 -2.61 -29.34 -43.22
C ASP A 25 -3.53 -30.43 -43.74
N GLN A 26 -2.97 -31.52 -44.27
CA GLN A 26 -3.75 -32.67 -44.73
C GLN A 26 -4.19 -33.58 -43.57
N ARG A 27 -3.30 -33.83 -42.61
CA ARG A 27 -3.55 -34.77 -41.51
C ARG A 27 -4.43 -34.20 -40.40
N LEU A 28 -4.40 -32.90 -40.15
CA LEU A 28 -5.25 -32.26 -39.13
C LEU A 28 -6.76 -32.49 -39.34
N PRO A 29 -7.34 -32.18 -40.52
CA PRO A 29 -8.77 -32.38 -40.74
C PRO A 29 -9.16 -33.86 -40.75
N GLU A 30 -8.25 -34.78 -41.12
CA GLU A 30 -8.46 -36.22 -40.98
C GLU A 30 -8.54 -36.64 -39.50
N CYS A 31 -7.63 -36.11 -38.66
CA CYS A 31 -7.62 -36.37 -37.23
C CYS A 31 -8.84 -35.74 -36.52
N GLU A 32 -9.29 -34.56 -36.94
CA GLU A 32 -10.52 -33.94 -36.44
C GLU A 32 -11.77 -34.75 -36.79
N LYS A 33 -11.83 -35.32 -38.01
CA LYS A 33 -12.93 -36.23 -38.40
C LYS A 33 -12.91 -37.52 -37.56
N MET A 34 -11.73 -38.14 -37.40
CA MET A 34 -11.58 -39.33 -36.56
C MET A 34 -11.93 -39.06 -35.09
N ALA A 35 -11.61 -37.87 -34.58
CA ALA A 35 -12.01 -37.45 -33.23
C ALA A 35 -13.54 -37.32 -33.10
N LYS A 36 -14.21 -36.74 -34.11
CA LYS A 36 -15.69 -36.64 -34.16
C LYS A 36 -16.39 -37.98 -34.31
N GLU A 37 -15.71 -38.97 -34.91
CA GLU A 37 -16.18 -40.36 -35.03
C GLU A 37 -15.97 -41.18 -33.74
N GLY A 38 -15.43 -40.58 -32.67
CA GLY A 38 -15.24 -41.23 -31.36
C GLY A 38 -13.91 -41.98 -31.21
N LYS A 39 -13.00 -41.90 -32.19
CA LYS A 39 -11.67 -42.54 -32.16
C LYS A 39 -10.60 -41.55 -31.69
N LEU A 40 -10.82 -40.95 -30.52
CA LEU A 40 -9.95 -39.89 -29.97
C LEU A 40 -8.50 -40.37 -29.76
N GLN A 41 -8.30 -41.58 -29.23
CA GLN A 41 -6.97 -42.11 -28.93
C GLN A 41 -6.12 -42.35 -30.19
N GLU A 42 -6.71 -42.95 -31.23
CA GLU A 42 -6.00 -43.19 -32.51
C GLU A 42 -5.61 -41.87 -33.20
N ALA A 43 -6.49 -40.87 -33.13
CA ALA A 43 -6.20 -39.53 -33.66
C ALA A 43 -5.06 -38.85 -32.89
N ILE A 44 -5.04 -38.96 -31.56
CA ILE A 44 -3.96 -38.42 -30.72
C ILE A 44 -2.64 -39.14 -30.99
N GLU A 45 -2.62 -40.47 -31.12
CA GLU A 45 -1.40 -41.22 -31.44
C GLU A 45 -0.82 -40.82 -32.81
N SER A 46 -1.68 -40.64 -33.81
CA SER A 46 -1.29 -40.13 -35.13
C SER A 46 -0.64 -38.74 -35.01
N LEU A 47 -1.25 -37.82 -34.26
CA LEU A 47 -0.69 -36.48 -34.01
C LEU A 47 0.60 -36.52 -33.19
N LEU A 48 0.73 -37.43 -32.21
CA LEU A 48 1.96 -37.61 -31.43
C LEU A 48 3.13 -38.17 -32.26
N SER A 49 2.82 -38.93 -33.32
CA SER A 49 3.82 -39.42 -34.27
C SER A 49 4.33 -38.30 -35.17
N LEU A 50 3.44 -37.42 -35.64
CA LEU A 50 3.76 -36.22 -36.41
C LEU A 50 4.53 -35.20 -35.55
N GLU A 51 4.11 -35.00 -34.30
CA GLU A 51 4.80 -34.16 -33.33
C GLU A 51 6.26 -34.60 -33.15
N LYS A 52 6.51 -35.90 -33.10
CA LYS A 52 7.88 -36.42 -32.99
C LYS A 52 8.73 -36.00 -34.19
N GLN A 53 8.18 -36.07 -35.42
CA GLN A 53 8.86 -35.71 -36.66
C GLN A 53 9.12 -34.19 -36.76
N THR A 54 8.09 -33.38 -36.52
CA THR A 54 8.19 -31.91 -36.61
C THR A 54 9.09 -31.34 -35.52
N ARG A 55 9.10 -31.96 -34.32
CA ARG A 55 10.00 -31.60 -33.22
C ARG A 55 11.45 -31.95 -33.52
N THR A 56 11.73 -33.11 -34.12
CA THR A 56 13.10 -33.44 -34.55
C THR A 56 13.60 -32.52 -35.66
N ALA A 57 12.71 -32.07 -36.55
CA ALA A 57 13.02 -31.12 -37.61
C ALA A 57 13.08 -29.65 -37.15
N SER A 58 12.88 -29.39 -35.85
CA SER A 58 12.83 -28.04 -35.26
C SER A 58 11.81 -27.09 -35.90
N ASP A 59 10.76 -27.63 -36.53
CA ASP A 59 9.68 -26.84 -37.13
C ASP A 59 8.73 -26.32 -36.04
N MET A 60 8.93 -25.05 -35.66
CA MET A 60 8.19 -24.42 -34.57
C MET A 60 6.71 -24.21 -34.91
N VAL A 61 6.37 -23.92 -36.17
CA VAL A 61 5.00 -23.53 -36.55
C VAL A 61 4.11 -24.76 -36.58
N SER A 62 4.57 -25.81 -37.26
CA SER A 62 3.85 -27.08 -37.37
C SER A 62 3.71 -27.76 -36.01
N THR A 63 4.79 -27.80 -35.20
CA THR A 63 4.74 -28.40 -33.86
C THR A 63 3.76 -27.65 -32.94
N SER A 64 3.75 -26.31 -32.98
CA SER A 64 2.79 -25.52 -32.20
C SER A 64 1.34 -25.83 -32.58
N ARG A 65 1.08 -25.96 -33.88
CA ARG A 65 -0.27 -26.24 -34.40
C ARG A 65 -0.74 -27.64 -34.04
N ILE A 66 0.15 -28.64 -34.11
CA ILE A 66 -0.16 -30.02 -33.67
C ILE A 66 -0.52 -30.03 -32.19
N LEU A 67 0.25 -29.34 -31.34
CA LEU A 67 -0.06 -29.27 -29.90
C LEU A 67 -1.42 -28.60 -29.65
N VAL A 68 -1.72 -27.49 -30.32
CA VAL A 68 -3.01 -26.80 -30.20
C VAL A 68 -4.17 -27.71 -30.65
N ALA A 69 -3.99 -28.45 -31.75
CA ALA A 69 -5.01 -29.36 -32.24
C ALA A 69 -5.26 -30.55 -31.30
N VAL A 70 -4.22 -31.10 -30.66
CA VAL A 70 -4.38 -32.14 -29.63
C VAL A 70 -5.24 -31.60 -28.48
N VAL A 71 -4.98 -30.37 -28.02
CA VAL A 71 -5.78 -29.73 -26.96
C VAL A 71 -7.22 -29.47 -27.41
N GLN A 72 -7.42 -28.96 -28.63
CA GLN A 72 -8.74 -28.72 -29.22
C GLN A 72 -9.57 -30.00 -29.32
N MET A 73 -8.98 -31.08 -29.83
CA MET A 73 -9.67 -32.37 -29.95
C MET A 73 -10.08 -32.94 -28.59
N CYS A 74 -9.22 -32.83 -27.57
CA CYS A 74 -9.56 -33.29 -26.22
C CYS A 74 -10.69 -32.43 -25.61
N TYR A 75 -10.70 -31.12 -25.90
CA TYR A 75 -11.77 -30.21 -25.48
C TYR A 75 -13.11 -30.54 -26.16
N GLU A 76 -13.12 -30.75 -27.48
CA GLU A 76 -14.33 -31.09 -28.25
C GLU A 76 -14.93 -32.44 -27.81
N ALA A 77 -14.08 -33.41 -27.49
CA ALA A 77 -14.48 -34.72 -26.99
C ALA A 77 -14.94 -34.70 -25.51
N LYS A 78 -14.80 -33.57 -24.80
CA LYS A 78 -15.06 -33.42 -23.36
C LYS A 78 -14.28 -34.40 -22.47
N ASP A 79 -13.16 -34.93 -22.95
CA ASP A 79 -12.30 -35.85 -22.20
C ASP A 79 -11.14 -35.08 -21.53
N TRP A 80 -11.42 -34.61 -20.32
CA TRP A 80 -10.51 -33.77 -19.55
C TRP A 80 -9.36 -34.53 -18.90
N ASP A 81 -9.55 -35.81 -18.62
CA ASP A 81 -8.50 -36.65 -18.06
C ASP A 81 -7.44 -36.95 -19.14
N ALA A 82 -7.88 -37.31 -20.35
CA ALA A 82 -6.99 -37.42 -21.50
C ALA A 82 -6.27 -36.10 -21.81
N LEU A 83 -6.96 -34.96 -21.69
CA LEU A 83 -6.33 -33.66 -21.87
C LEU A 83 -5.17 -33.43 -20.88
N ASN A 84 -5.42 -33.67 -19.59
CA ASN A 84 -4.43 -33.46 -18.53
C ASN A 84 -3.20 -34.37 -18.70
N GLU A 85 -3.42 -35.64 -19.06
CA GLU A 85 -2.34 -36.60 -19.33
C GLU A 85 -1.50 -36.17 -20.54
N ASN A 86 -2.15 -35.76 -21.64
CA ASN A 86 -1.46 -35.31 -22.83
C ASN A 86 -0.66 -34.03 -22.60
N ILE A 87 -1.20 -33.05 -21.85
CA ILE A 87 -0.46 -31.84 -21.48
C ILE A 87 0.79 -32.22 -20.67
N MET A 88 0.67 -33.10 -19.67
CA MET A 88 1.83 -33.55 -18.89
C MET A 88 2.86 -34.29 -19.76
N LEU A 89 2.42 -35.16 -20.65
CA LEU A 89 3.27 -35.94 -21.53
C LEU A 89 4.04 -35.05 -22.52
N LEU A 90 3.33 -34.19 -23.24
CA LEU A 90 3.90 -33.25 -24.23
C LEU A 90 4.91 -32.29 -23.58
N THR A 91 4.70 -31.96 -22.31
CA THR A 91 5.56 -31.05 -21.57
C THR A 91 6.80 -31.72 -20.99
N LYS A 92 6.71 -33.01 -20.61
CA LYS A 92 7.85 -33.82 -20.13
C LYS A 92 8.73 -34.36 -21.27
N ARG A 93 8.27 -34.32 -22.52
CA ARG A 93 9.04 -34.76 -23.69
C ARG A 93 10.35 -33.98 -23.84
N ARG A 94 11.48 -34.71 -23.92
CA ARG A 94 12.84 -34.15 -24.00
C ARG A 94 13.03 -33.32 -25.28
N SER A 95 13.55 -32.11 -25.17
CA SER A 95 13.80 -31.18 -26.29
C SER A 95 12.54 -30.64 -26.97
N GLN A 96 11.45 -30.44 -26.21
CA GLN A 96 10.28 -29.75 -26.77
C GLN A 96 10.56 -28.26 -27.00
N LEU A 97 10.01 -27.71 -28.08
CA LEU A 97 10.19 -26.31 -28.47
C LEU A 97 9.44 -25.38 -27.51
N LYS A 98 10.14 -24.37 -26.96
CA LYS A 98 9.60 -23.46 -25.93
C LYS A 98 8.34 -22.73 -26.38
N GLN A 99 8.35 -22.18 -27.60
CA GLN A 99 7.20 -21.47 -28.18
C GLN A 99 5.99 -22.38 -28.41
N ALA A 100 6.22 -23.64 -28.74
CA ALA A 100 5.15 -24.61 -28.98
C ALA A 100 4.40 -24.93 -27.68
N VAL A 101 5.14 -25.11 -26.57
CA VAL A 101 4.55 -25.24 -25.23
C VAL A 101 3.82 -23.96 -24.80
N ALA A 102 4.38 -22.79 -25.09
CA ALA A 102 3.73 -21.51 -24.75
C ALA A 102 2.36 -21.37 -25.43
N LYS A 103 2.27 -21.63 -26.75
CA LYS A 103 1.01 -21.57 -27.49
C LYS A 103 -0.01 -22.61 -27.00
N MET A 104 0.46 -23.82 -26.68
CA MET A 104 -0.38 -24.86 -26.10
C MET A 104 -1.01 -24.41 -24.76
N VAL A 105 -0.20 -23.84 -23.86
CA VAL A 105 -0.68 -23.34 -22.55
C VAL A 105 -1.63 -22.15 -22.72
N GLN A 106 -1.38 -21.26 -23.68
CA GLN A 106 -2.28 -20.12 -23.98
C GLN A 106 -3.66 -20.57 -24.47
N GLU A 107 -3.73 -21.61 -25.31
CA GLU A 107 -5.02 -22.19 -25.70
C GLU A 107 -5.70 -22.91 -24.53
N CYS A 108 -4.94 -23.65 -23.72
CA CYS A 108 -5.48 -24.26 -22.49
C CYS A 108 -6.09 -23.20 -21.55
N TYR A 109 -5.47 -22.02 -21.43
CA TYR A 109 -5.97 -20.93 -20.61
C TYR A 109 -7.36 -20.45 -21.06
N LYS A 110 -7.58 -20.29 -22.37
CA LYS A 110 -8.91 -19.93 -22.91
C LYS A 110 -9.99 -20.93 -22.52
N TYR A 111 -9.64 -22.22 -22.48
CA TYR A 111 -10.57 -23.27 -22.06
C TYR A 111 -10.84 -23.26 -20.56
N VAL A 112 -9.86 -22.90 -19.72
CA VAL A 112 -10.08 -22.72 -18.27
C VAL A 112 -11.16 -21.67 -17.99
N ASP A 113 -11.23 -20.62 -18.81
CA ASP A 113 -12.26 -19.59 -18.69
C ASP A 113 -13.64 -20.05 -19.23
N ALA A 114 -13.65 -20.91 -20.26
CA ALA A 114 -14.89 -21.43 -20.85
C ALA A 114 -15.55 -22.57 -20.04
N VAL A 115 -14.79 -23.30 -19.23
CA VAL A 115 -15.31 -24.42 -18.42
C VAL A 115 -16.07 -23.90 -17.20
N THR A 116 -17.32 -24.32 -17.07
CA THR A 116 -18.24 -23.94 -15.99
C THR A 116 -18.18 -24.88 -14.77
N ASP A 117 -17.69 -26.12 -14.94
CA ASP A 117 -17.60 -27.09 -13.84
C ASP A 117 -16.38 -26.79 -12.95
N LEU A 118 -16.65 -26.53 -11.67
CA LEU A 118 -15.66 -26.17 -10.66
C LEU A 118 -14.59 -27.26 -10.46
N THR A 119 -14.98 -28.54 -10.52
CA THR A 119 -14.09 -29.66 -10.21
C THR A 119 -13.06 -29.90 -11.31
N ILE A 120 -13.54 -29.84 -12.56
CA ILE A 120 -12.72 -29.97 -13.76
C ILE A 120 -11.80 -28.76 -13.89
N LYS A 121 -12.30 -27.55 -13.56
CA LYS A 121 -11.52 -26.32 -13.56
C LYS A 121 -10.34 -26.39 -12.59
N LEU A 122 -10.56 -26.88 -11.36
CA LEU A 122 -9.48 -27.05 -10.37
C LEU A 122 -8.41 -28.05 -10.85
N ARG A 123 -8.83 -29.21 -11.36
CA ARG A 123 -7.90 -30.21 -11.92
C ARG A 123 -7.04 -29.63 -13.05
N LEU A 124 -7.66 -28.98 -14.02
CA LEU A 124 -6.94 -28.39 -15.15
C LEU A 124 -5.94 -27.32 -14.71
N ILE A 125 -6.32 -26.47 -13.74
CA ILE A 125 -5.44 -25.45 -13.18
C ILE A 125 -4.24 -26.09 -12.46
N ASP A 126 -4.44 -27.13 -11.66
CA ASP A 126 -3.34 -27.81 -10.96
C ASP A 126 -2.37 -28.48 -11.94
N THR A 127 -2.89 -29.10 -13.00
CA THR A 127 -2.06 -29.64 -14.08
C THR A 127 -1.24 -28.53 -14.73
N LEU A 128 -1.86 -27.41 -15.09
CA LEU A 128 -1.18 -26.27 -15.71
C LEU A 128 -0.15 -25.61 -14.77
N ARG A 129 -0.43 -25.48 -13.46
CA ARG A 129 0.53 -24.98 -12.47
C ARG A 129 1.76 -25.87 -12.35
N THR A 130 1.57 -27.19 -12.40
CA THR A 130 2.67 -28.18 -12.35
C THR A 130 3.53 -28.09 -13.60
N VAL A 131 2.89 -27.97 -14.76
CA VAL A 131 3.50 -27.93 -16.09
C VAL A 131 4.28 -26.63 -16.34
N THR A 132 3.85 -25.53 -15.74
CA THR A 132 4.46 -24.20 -15.85
C THR A 132 5.52 -23.91 -14.78
N ALA A 133 5.67 -24.76 -13.76
CA ALA A 133 6.66 -24.59 -12.72
C ALA A 133 8.10 -24.64 -13.27
N GLY A 134 8.90 -23.60 -12.96
CA GLY A 134 10.31 -23.51 -13.34
C GLY A 134 10.58 -23.10 -14.81
N LYS A 135 9.57 -22.62 -15.54
CA LYS A 135 9.69 -22.26 -16.96
C LYS A 135 9.46 -20.78 -17.21
N ILE A 136 10.55 -20.05 -17.42
CA ILE A 136 10.58 -18.58 -17.59
C ILE A 136 9.60 -18.07 -18.67
N TYR A 137 9.46 -18.81 -19.78
CA TYR A 137 8.66 -18.38 -20.93
C TYR A 137 7.13 -18.54 -20.77
N VAL A 138 6.65 -19.16 -19.68
CA VAL A 138 5.21 -19.31 -19.36
C VAL A 138 4.88 -18.78 -17.96
N GLU A 139 5.74 -17.95 -17.37
CA GLU A 139 5.53 -17.39 -16.03
C GLU A 139 4.32 -16.45 -15.94
N ILE A 140 4.04 -15.69 -17.02
CA ILE A 140 2.89 -14.78 -17.09
C ILE A 140 1.59 -15.56 -16.99
N GLU A 141 1.44 -16.63 -17.79
CA GLU A 141 0.25 -17.47 -17.79
C GLU A 141 0.08 -18.19 -16.45
N ARG A 142 1.19 -18.60 -15.83
CA ARG A 142 1.18 -19.18 -14.47
C ARG A 142 0.65 -18.19 -13.44
N ALA A 143 1.08 -16.92 -13.50
CA ALA A 143 0.59 -15.88 -12.59
C ALA A 143 -0.93 -15.70 -12.74
N ARG A 144 -1.42 -15.59 -13.98
CA ARG A 144 -2.86 -15.45 -14.28
C ARG A 144 -3.68 -16.64 -13.80
N LEU A 145 -3.24 -17.87 -14.08
CA LEU A 145 -3.86 -19.10 -13.58
C LEU A 145 -3.94 -19.12 -12.04
N THR A 146 -2.88 -18.66 -11.38
CA THR A 146 -2.83 -18.60 -9.91
C THR A 146 -3.80 -17.56 -9.36
N LYS A 147 -3.99 -16.42 -10.04
CA LYS A 147 -5.02 -15.42 -9.70
C LYS A 147 -6.42 -16.03 -9.79
N THR A 148 -6.72 -16.73 -10.87
CA THR A 148 -8.03 -17.37 -11.08
C THR A 148 -8.28 -18.44 -10.02
N LEU A 149 -7.26 -19.25 -9.68
CA LEU A 149 -7.35 -20.23 -8.60
C LEU A 149 -7.64 -19.59 -7.24
N ALA A 150 -6.94 -18.50 -6.92
CA ALA A 150 -7.14 -17.77 -5.67
C ALA A 150 -8.57 -17.22 -5.56
N ASN A 151 -9.11 -16.67 -6.64
CA ASN A 151 -10.49 -16.18 -6.69
C ASN A 151 -11.52 -17.31 -6.48
N ILE A 152 -11.31 -18.48 -7.07
CA ILE A 152 -12.20 -19.64 -6.88
C ILE A 152 -12.15 -20.11 -5.42
N LYS A 153 -10.96 -20.22 -4.83
CA LYS A 153 -10.82 -20.61 -3.43
C LYS A 153 -11.40 -19.58 -2.46
N GLU A 154 -11.29 -18.29 -2.79
CA GLU A 154 -11.94 -17.22 -2.03
C GLU A 154 -13.47 -17.35 -2.06
N GLN A 155 -14.05 -17.62 -3.24
CA GLN A 155 -15.50 -17.87 -3.38
C GLN A 155 -15.97 -19.08 -2.57
N ASN A 156 -15.11 -20.10 -2.44
CA ASN A 156 -15.36 -21.28 -1.61
C ASN A 156 -15.15 -21.03 -0.10
N GLY A 157 -14.71 -19.84 0.30
CA GLY A 157 -14.45 -19.47 1.71
C GLY A 157 -13.07 -19.90 2.23
N GLU A 158 -12.22 -20.51 1.41
CA GLU A 158 -10.87 -20.98 1.76
C GLU A 158 -9.82 -19.84 1.64
N VAL A 159 -10.08 -18.72 2.31
CA VAL A 159 -9.27 -17.49 2.17
C VAL A 159 -7.80 -17.69 2.57
N LYS A 160 -7.54 -18.54 3.57
CA LYS A 160 -6.17 -18.85 4.03
C LYS A 160 -5.34 -19.56 2.97
N GLU A 161 -5.94 -20.52 2.27
CA GLU A 161 -5.26 -21.26 1.21
C GLU A 161 -5.07 -20.39 -0.03
N ALA A 162 -6.06 -19.57 -0.37
CA ALA A 162 -5.96 -18.58 -1.44
C ALA A 162 -4.79 -17.61 -1.19
N ALA A 163 -4.64 -17.10 0.04
CA ALA A 163 -3.54 -16.22 0.41
C ALA A 163 -2.17 -16.91 0.29
N ALA A 164 -2.04 -18.15 0.79
CA ALA A 164 -0.78 -18.90 0.71
C ALA A 164 -0.37 -19.17 -0.75
N ILE A 165 -1.30 -19.62 -1.59
CA ILE A 165 -1.06 -19.91 -3.01
C ILE A 165 -0.63 -18.66 -3.77
N LEU A 166 -1.29 -17.53 -3.52
CA LEU A 166 -0.94 -16.29 -4.20
C LEU A 166 0.40 -15.73 -3.71
N GLN A 167 0.76 -15.98 -2.44
CA GLN A 167 2.01 -15.52 -1.83
C GLN A 167 3.25 -16.32 -2.29
N GLU A 168 3.12 -17.62 -2.57
CA GLU A 168 4.21 -18.44 -3.12
C GLU A 168 4.75 -17.86 -4.45
N LEU A 169 3.89 -17.16 -5.18
CA LEU A 169 4.22 -16.58 -6.46
C LEU A 169 4.87 -15.21 -6.26
N GLN A 170 6.20 -15.16 -6.41
CA GLN A 170 6.98 -13.93 -6.35
C GLN A 170 6.90 -13.14 -7.66
N VAL A 171 5.79 -12.43 -7.88
CA VAL A 171 5.51 -11.67 -9.12
C VAL A 171 6.58 -10.60 -9.41
N GLU A 172 7.29 -10.12 -8.40
CA GLU A 172 8.31 -9.08 -8.51
C GLU A 172 9.49 -9.48 -9.40
N THR A 173 9.87 -10.75 -9.40
CA THR A 173 11.04 -11.24 -10.14
C THR A 173 10.77 -11.39 -11.64
N TYR A 174 9.51 -11.34 -12.07
CA TYR A 174 9.14 -11.57 -13.47
C TYR A 174 9.42 -10.35 -14.33
N GLY A 175 10.58 -10.30 -14.98
CA GLY A 175 10.96 -9.20 -15.88
C GLY A 175 10.01 -8.98 -17.06
N SER A 176 9.31 -10.03 -17.51
CA SER A 176 8.46 -10.02 -18.70
C SER A 176 7.03 -9.51 -18.48
N MET A 177 6.61 -9.29 -17.23
CA MET A 177 5.26 -8.79 -16.92
C MET A 177 5.18 -7.27 -16.94
N GLU A 178 4.05 -6.74 -17.40
CA GLU A 178 3.75 -5.32 -17.35
C GLU A 178 3.69 -4.81 -15.90
N LYS A 179 4.21 -3.59 -15.68
CA LYS A 179 4.25 -3.00 -14.34
C LYS A 179 2.86 -2.85 -13.71
N LYS A 180 1.83 -2.48 -14.49
CA LYS A 180 0.44 -2.34 -14.04
C LYS A 180 -0.11 -3.67 -13.51
N GLU A 181 0.06 -4.73 -14.29
CA GLU A 181 -0.38 -6.08 -13.91
C GLU A 181 0.34 -6.55 -12.63
N LYS A 182 1.66 -6.32 -12.51
CA LYS A 182 2.41 -6.64 -11.28
C LYS A 182 1.82 -5.98 -10.04
N VAL A 183 1.52 -4.68 -10.10
CA VAL A 183 0.98 -3.95 -8.95
C VAL A 183 -0.42 -4.44 -8.60
N GLU A 184 -1.27 -4.72 -9.60
CA GLU A 184 -2.59 -5.30 -9.35
C GLU A 184 -2.51 -6.66 -8.63
N PHE A 185 -1.55 -7.51 -9.02
CA PHE A 185 -1.29 -8.78 -8.34
C PHE A 185 -0.87 -8.58 -6.88
N ILE A 186 0.04 -7.66 -6.61
CA ILE A 186 0.51 -7.37 -5.24
C ILE A 186 -0.65 -6.81 -4.39
N LEU A 187 -1.53 -5.98 -4.98
CA LEU A 187 -2.71 -5.45 -4.29
C LEU A 187 -3.71 -6.54 -3.91
N GLU A 188 -3.94 -7.53 -4.78
CA GLU A 188 -4.78 -8.68 -4.42
C GLU A 188 -4.14 -9.53 -3.32
N GLN A 189 -2.81 -9.72 -3.34
CA GLN A 189 -2.10 -10.38 -2.23
C GLN A 189 -2.33 -9.63 -0.90
N MET A 190 -2.22 -8.30 -0.91
CA MET A 190 -2.48 -7.48 0.28
C MET A 190 -3.94 -7.64 0.76
N ARG A 191 -4.92 -7.59 -0.15
CA ARG A 191 -6.34 -7.74 0.19
C ARG A 191 -6.62 -9.09 0.87
N LEU A 192 -6.10 -10.18 0.31
CA LEU A 192 -6.27 -11.53 0.88
C LEU A 192 -5.56 -11.67 2.23
N CYS A 193 -4.35 -11.10 2.39
CA CYS A 193 -3.64 -11.13 3.67
C CYS A 193 -4.39 -10.37 4.78
N ILE A 194 -4.99 -9.23 4.43
CA ILE A 194 -5.84 -8.46 5.35
C ILE A 194 -7.09 -9.26 5.74
N ALA A 195 -7.72 -9.97 4.80
CA ALA A 195 -8.86 -10.83 5.11
C ALA A 195 -8.50 -11.98 6.07
N VAL A 196 -7.26 -12.49 6.00
CA VAL A 196 -6.70 -13.48 6.96
C VAL A 196 -6.24 -12.83 8.27
N LYS A 197 -6.26 -11.49 8.38
CA LYS A 197 -5.75 -10.68 9.51
C LYS A 197 -4.24 -10.83 9.73
N ASP A 198 -3.47 -11.06 8.67
CA ASP A 198 -2.01 -11.14 8.73
C ASP A 198 -1.38 -9.79 8.35
N TYR A 199 -1.34 -8.87 9.33
CA TYR A 199 -0.88 -7.50 9.13
C TYR A 199 0.63 -7.40 8.90
N ILE A 200 1.44 -8.21 9.60
CA ILE A 200 2.90 -8.22 9.48
C ILE A 200 3.32 -8.58 8.06
N ARG A 201 2.71 -9.62 7.48
CA ARG A 201 2.99 -10.01 6.09
C ARG A 201 2.54 -8.93 5.11
N THR A 202 1.40 -8.30 5.36
CA THR A 202 0.90 -7.21 4.51
C THR A 202 1.90 -6.03 4.47
N GLN A 203 2.54 -5.69 5.59
CA GLN A 203 3.60 -4.67 5.62
C GLN A 203 4.86 -5.06 4.86
N ILE A 204 5.22 -6.34 4.86
CA ILE A 204 6.35 -6.83 4.08
C ILE A 204 6.01 -6.72 2.58
N ILE A 205 4.77 -7.08 2.22
CA ILE A 205 4.26 -7.00 0.85
C ILE A 205 4.20 -5.53 0.37
N SER A 206 3.76 -4.60 1.19
CA SER A 206 3.65 -3.18 0.79
C SER A 206 5.00 -2.55 0.44
N LYS A 207 6.08 -2.95 1.12
CA LYS A 207 7.46 -2.48 0.81
C LYS A 207 7.94 -2.87 -0.58
N LYS A 208 7.31 -3.85 -1.24
CA LYS A 208 7.66 -4.29 -2.60
C LYS A 208 7.08 -3.38 -3.68
N ILE A 209 6.06 -2.58 -3.37
CA ILE A 209 5.50 -1.60 -4.30
C ILE A 209 6.33 -0.32 -4.23
N ASN A 210 6.82 0.15 -5.37
CA ASN A 210 7.52 1.42 -5.45
C ASN A 210 6.50 2.57 -5.56
N THR A 211 6.56 3.53 -4.64
CA THR A 211 5.67 4.70 -4.62
C THR A 211 5.80 5.60 -5.84
N LYS A 212 6.94 5.55 -6.56
CA LYS A 212 7.13 6.27 -7.82
C LYS A 212 6.20 5.77 -8.94
N PHE A 213 5.76 4.52 -8.87
CA PHE A 213 4.84 3.96 -9.87
C PHE A 213 3.49 4.70 -9.90
N PHE A 214 3.03 5.17 -8.75
CA PHE A 214 1.76 5.90 -8.62
C PHE A 214 1.81 7.36 -9.11
N GLN A 215 2.93 7.78 -9.69
CA GLN A 215 3.08 9.08 -10.36
C GLN A 215 2.84 8.97 -11.87
N GLU A 216 2.72 7.76 -12.43
CA GLU A 216 2.47 7.51 -13.85
C GLU A 216 0.96 7.67 -14.19
N GLU A 217 0.65 8.21 -15.38
CA GLU A 217 -0.73 8.45 -15.85
C GLU A 217 -1.53 7.13 -16.02
N GLY A 218 -2.79 7.14 -15.57
CA GLY A 218 -3.67 5.96 -15.63
C GLY A 218 -3.38 4.88 -14.58
N THR A 219 -2.82 5.25 -13.43
CA THR A 219 -2.64 4.39 -12.24
C THR A 219 -3.49 4.81 -11.03
N GLU A 220 -4.42 5.75 -11.23
CA GLU A 220 -5.15 6.43 -10.15
C GLU A 220 -6.06 5.48 -9.35
N GLU A 221 -6.77 4.56 -10.01
CA GLU A 221 -7.60 3.55 -9.33
C GLU A 221 -6.75 2.59 -8.49
N LEU A 222 -5.60 2.16 -9.02
CA LEU A 222 -4.67 1.29 -8.30
C LEU A 222 -4.05 2.01 -7.11
N LYS A 223 -3.75 3.30 -7.25
CA LYS A 223 -3.26 4.17 -6.18
C LYS A 223 -4.27 4.28 -5.05
N LEU A 224 -5.55 4.49 -5.38
CA LEU A 224 -6.64 4.55 -4.41
C LEU A 224 -6.79 3.22 -3.67
N LYS A 225 -6.82 2.10 -4.39
CA LYS A 225 -6.91 0.75 -3.80
C LYS A 225 -5.73 0.47 -2.87
N TYR A 226 -4.51 0.83 -3.29
CA TYR A 226 -3.31 0.70 -2.47
C TYR A 226 -3.41 1.45 -1.14
N TYR A 227 -3.71 2.75 -1.18
CA TYR A 227 -3.74 3.55 0.05
C TYR A 227 -4.89 3.14 0.98
N ASN A 228 -6.04 2.73 0.44
CA ASN A 228 -7.14 2.22 1.27
C ASN A 228 -6.73 0.95 2.04
N LEU A 229 -6.01 0.02 1.40
CA LEU A 229 -5.49 -1.18 2.06
C LEU A 229 -4.40 -0.83 3.09
N MET A 230 -3.53 0.13 2.79
CA MET A 230 -2.50 0.60 3.72
C MET A 230 -3.10 1.25 4.96
N ILE A 231 -4.13 2.09 4.80
CA ILE A 231 -4.83 2.72 5.92
C ILE A 231 -5.42 1.65 6.84
N GLN A 232 -6.02 0.58 6.29
CA GLN A 232 -6.58 -0.50 7.10
C GLN A 232 -5.53 -1.24 7.92
N VAL A 233 -4.32 -1.42 7.39
CA VAL A 233 -3.19 -2.03 8.10
C VAL A 233 -2.69 -1.11 9.21
N ASP A 234 -2.39 0.14 8.88
CA ASP A 234 -1.84 1.09 9.85
C ASP A 234 -2.85 1.48 10.94
N GLN A 235 -4.15 1.42 10.62
CA GLN A 235 -5.25 1.59 11.56
C GLN A 235 -5.24 0.53 12.66
N HIS A 236 -4.94 -0.73 12.32
CA HIS A 236 -4.82 -1.80 13.30
C HIS A 236 -3.58 -1.63 14.19
N GLU A 237 -2.48 -1.12 13.65
CA GLU A 237 -1.25 -0.87 14.41
C GLU A 237 -1.31 0.39 15.28
N GLY A 238 -2.20 1.33 14.96
CA GLY A 238 -2.30 2.62 15.64
C GLY A 238 -1.26 3.65 15.16
N SER A 239 -0.68 3.45 13.97
CA SER A 239 0.34 4.32 13.38
C SER A 239 -0.29 5.56 12.71
N TYR A 240 -0.85 6.48 13.50
CA TYR A 240 -1.61 7.65 13.01
C TYR A 240 -0.83 8.55 12.04
N LEU A 241 0.48 8.70 12.22
CA LEU A 241 1.32 9.52 11.35
C LEU A 241 1.41 8.95 9.92
N SER A 242 1.53 7.63 9.79
CA SER A 242 1.53 6.94 8.48
C SER A 242 0.18 7.08 7.80
N ILE A 243 -0.91 6.90 8.55
CA ILE A 243 -2.29 7.09 8.07
C ILE A 243 -2.47 8.51 7.52
N CYS A 244 -1.97 9.53 8.23
CA CYS A 244 -2.01 10.91 7.75
C CYS A 244 -1.29 11.10 6.40
N LYS A 245 -0.12 10.48 6.22
CA LYS A 245 0.64 10.52 4.95
C LYS A 245 -0.13 9.81 3.83
N HIS A 246 -0.80 8.70 4.13
CA HIS A 246 -1.62 7.96 3.15
C HIS A 246 -2.85 8.76 2.72
N TYR A 247 -3.61 9.35 3.65
CA TYR A 247 -4.74 10.22 3.30
C TYR A 247 -4.31 11.48 2.54
N ARG A 248 -3.13 12.01 2.84
CA ARG A 248 -2.54 13.11 2.05
C ARG A 248 -2.26 12.68 0.61
N ALA A 249 -1.64 11.51 0.42
CA ALA A 249 -1.34 11.00 -0.91
C ALA A 249 -2.62 10.67 -1.72
N ILE A 250 -3.69 10.27 -1.04
CA ILE A 250 -5.04 10.16 -1.60
C ILE A 250 -5.51 11.54 -2.06
N TYR A 251 -5.48 12.55 -1.19
CA TYR A 251 -5.88 13.93 -1.50
C TYR A 251 -5.11 14.57 -2.67
N ASP A 252 -3.82 14.27 -2.81
CA ASP A 252 -2.98 14.77 -3.93
C ASP A 252 -3.38 14.17 -5.31
N THR A 253 -4.35 13.25 -5.36
CA THR A 253 -4.77 12.58 -6.61
C THR A 253 -5.78 13.45 -7.38
N PRO A 254 -5.56 13.71 -8.69
CA PRO A 254 -6.44 14.55 -9.51
C PRO A 254 -7.91 14.16 -9.47
N CYS A 255 -8.25 12.87 -9.62
CA CYS A 255 -9.65 12.40 -9.56
C CYS A 255 -10.38 12.80 -8.27
N ILE A 256 -9.66 12.92 -7.16
CA ILE A 256 -10.24 13.29 -5.87
C ILE A 256 -10.38 14.81 -5.76
N LEU A 257 -9.43 15.55 -6.32
CA LEU A 257 -9.46 17.01 -6.34
C LEU A 257 -10.64 17.56 -7.18
N GLU A 258 -11.05 16.82 -8.21
CA GLU A 258 -12.23 17.12 -9.05
C GLU A 258 -13.56 16.84 -8.32
N ASP A 259 -13.61 15.79 -7.50
CA ASP A 259 -14.81 15.38 -6.76
C ASP A 259 -14.98 16.13 -5.44
N SER A 260 -15.95 17.05 -5.39
CA SER A 260 -16.17 17.94 -4.23
C SER A 260 -16.36 17.21 -2.89
N SER A 261 -17.08 16.09 -2.90
CA SER A 261 -17.34 15.31 -1.68
C SER A 261 -16.13 14.50 -1.20
N LYS A 262 -15.32 13.97 -2.13
CA LYS A 262 -14.20 13.08 -1.81
C LYS A 262 -12.99 13.83 -1.27
N TRP A 263 -12.63 14.98 -1.85
CA TRP A 263 -11.52 15.77 -1.28
C TRP A 263 -11.86 16.30 0.12
N GLN A 264 -13.12 16.66 0.38
CA GLN A 264 -13.55 17.08 1.72
C GLN A 264 -13.39 15.95 2.74
N GLN A 265 -13.75 14.72 2.40
CA GLN A 265 -13.56 13.55 3.27
C GLN A 265 -12.07 13.24 3.49
N ALA A 266 -11.26 13.27 2.43
CA ALA A 266 -9.83 13.03 2.54
C ALA A 266 -9.16 14.09 3.43
N LEU A 267 -9.47 15.38 3.22
CA LEU A 267 -8.90 16.48 3.99
C LEU A 267 -9.32 16.42 5.47
N LYS A 268 -10.57 16.08 5.75
CA LYS A 268 -11.04 15.85 7.14
C LYS A 268 -10.27 14.73 7.81
N SER A 269 -10.10 13.61 7.11
CA SER A 269 -9.32 12.48 7.61
C SER A 269 -7.88 12.91 7.94
N VAL A 270 -7.23 13.68 7.06
CA VAL A 270 -5.88 14.22 7.28
C VAL A 270 -5.83 15.08 8.56
N VAL A 271 -6.76 16.02 8.73
CA VAL A 271 -6.78 16.91 9.91
C VAL A 271 -7.00 16.12 11.21
N LEU A 272 -7.86 15.10 11.21
CA LEU A 272 -8.11 14.30 12.42
C LEU A 272 -6.89 13.44 12.78
N TYR A 273 -6.29 12.76 11.80
CA TYR A 273 -5.14 11.89 12.06
C TYR A 273 -3.86 12.66 12.42
N VAL A 274 -3.67 13.89 11.91
CA VAL A 274 -2.50 14.71 12.33
C VAL A 274 -2.63 15.20 13.77
N ILE A 275 -3.85 15.41 14.27
CA ILE A 275 -4.11 15.79 15.67
C ILE A 275 -3.97 14.58 16.60
N LEU A 276 -4.41 13.40 16.16
CA LEU A 276 -4.26 12.15 16.92
C LEU A 276 -2.79 11.70 17.01
N SER A 277 -1.96 12.03 16.02
CA SER A 277 -0.56 11.63 16.03
C SER A 277 0.22 12.28 17.21
N PRO A 278 1.11 11.51 17.89
CA PRO A 278 1.99 12.06 18.92
C PRO A 278 2.80 13.24 18.42
N TYR A 279 3.24 14.11 19.34
CA TYR A 279 4.06 15.24 18.94
C TYR A 279 5.45 14.79 18.49
N ASP A 280 5.76 15.09 17.24
CA ASP A 280 7.07 14.90 16.63
C ASP A 280 7.38 16.08 15.70
N ASN A 281 8.65 16.23 15.32
CA ASN A 281 9.07 17.23 14.35
C ASN A 281 8.34 17.04 13.01
N GLU A 282 8.10 15.79 12.59
CA GLU A 282 7.32 15.47 11.40
C GLU A 282 5.86 15.95 11.52
N GLN A 283 5.24 15.74 12.69
CA GLN A 283 3.88 16.18 12.97
C GLN A 283 3.78 17.70 12.91
N SER A 284 4.75 18.42 13.48
CA SER A 284 4.80 19.88 13.45
C SER A 284 4.91 20.43 12.02
N ASP A 285 5.74 19.83 11.17
CA ASP A 285 5.85 20.22 9.76
C ASP A 285 4.54 19.94 9.00
N LEU A 286 3.94 18.78 9.21
CA LEU A 286 2.67 18.39 8.61
C LEU A 286 1.54 19.36 8.97
N VAL A 287 1.39 19.73 10.25
CA VAL A 287 0.37 20.69 10.71
C VAL A 287 0.52 22.04 10.01
N HIS A 288 1.74 22.58 9.95
CA HIS A 288 1.97 23.86 9.27
C HIS A 288 1.70 23.77 7.77
N ARG A 289 2.11 22.67 7.12
CA ARG A 289 1.86 22.46 5.69
C ARG A 289 0.38 22.29 5.36
N ILE A 290 -0.41 21.67 6.26
CA ILE A 290 -1.87 21.55 6.11
C ILE A 290 -2.54 22.90 6.37
N SER A 291 -2.05 23.68 7.35
CA SER A 291 -2.60 24.99 7.69
C SER A 291 -2.44 26.04 6.57
N GLY A 292 -1.43 25.87 5.70
CA GLY A 292 -1.20 26.73 4.53
C GLY A 292 -2.03 26.37 3.30
N ASP A 293 -2.81 25.29 3.33
CA ASP A 293 -3.63 24.88 2.20
C ASP A 293 -4.90 25.75 2.08
N LYS A 294 -5.14 26.30 0.88
CA LYS A 294 -6.27 27.20 0.60
C LYS A 294 -7.61 26.47 0.63
N LYS A 295 -7.64 25.18 0.28
CA LYS A 295 -8.88 24.36 0.32
C LYS A 295 -9.37 24.10 1.74
N LEU A 296 -8.49 24.20 2.74
CA LEU A 296 -8.88 24.10 4.15
C LEU A 296 -9.74 25.30 4.60
N GLU A 297 -9.64 26.45 3.92
CA GLU A 297 -10.46 27.62 4.23
C GLU A 297 -11.95 27.43 3.91
N GLU A 298 -12.28 26.52 2.99
CA GLU A 298 -13.65 26.16 2.66
C GLU A 298 -14.33 25.35 3.78
N ILE A 299 -13.55 24.81 4.71
CA ILE A 299 -14.03 24.04 5.87
C ILE A 299 -13.61 24.76 7.16
N PRO A 300 -14.30 25.85 7.56
CA PRO A 300 -13.86 26.72 8.66
C PRO A 300 -13.76 25.96 9.99
N LYS A 301 -14.65 25.01 10.25
CA LYS A 301 -14.68 24.22 11.50
C LYS A 301 -13.41 23.41 11.75
N TYR A 302 -12.88 22.76 10.70
CA TYR A 302 -11.65 21.97 10.79
C TYR A 302 -10.40 22.86 10.79
N LYS A 303 -10.48 24.02 10.12
CA LYS A 303 -9.44 25.06 10.19
C LYS A 303 -9.33 25.62 11.61
N ASP A 304 -10.46 25.91 12.26
CA ASP A 304 -10.49 26.41 13.64
C ASP A 304 -9.93 25.38 14.62
N LEU A 305 -10.31 24.10 14.45
CA LEU A 305 -9.73 23.01 15.23
C LEU A 305 -8.20 22.96 15.06
N LEU A 306 -7.70 22.92 13.81
CA LEU A 306 -6.26 22.88 13.56
C LEU A 306 -5.54 24.13 14.10
N LYS A 307 -6.20 25.30 14.01
CA LYS A 307 -5.70 26.57 14.53
C LYS A 307 -5.54 26.52 16.05
N GLN A 308 -6.49 25.95 16.78
CA GLN A 308 -6.38 25.78 18.24
C GLN A 308 -5.16 24.93 18.63
N PHE A 309 -4.84 23.87 17.88
CA PHE A 309 -3.62 23.07 18.09
C PHE A 309 -2.32 23.75 17.62
N THR A 310 -2.42 24.76 16.75
CA THR A 310 -1.27 25.51 16.23
C THR A 310 -0.93 26.71 17.12
N THR A 311 -1.95 27.35 17.69
CA THR A 311 -1.77 28.43 18.67
C THR A 311 -1.23 27.86 19.97
N MET A 312 -0.29 28.57 20.61
CA MET A 312 0.27 28.16 21.89
C MET A 312 -0.64 28.60 23.05
N GLU A 313 -1.93 28.28 22.97
CA GLU A 313 -2.96 28.65 23.94
C GLU A 313 -3.55 27.42 24.61
N LEU A 314 -3.92 27.56 25.89
CA LEU A 314 -4.48 26.45 26.66
C LEU A 314 -5.89 26.12 26.15
N MET A 315 -6.14 24.84 25.89
CA MET A 315 -7.47 24.35 25.50
C MET A 315 -8.14 23.64 26.67
N ARG A 316 -9.40 23.97 26.96
CA ARG A 316 -10.20 23.19 27.91
C ARG A 316 -10.90 22.06 27.19
N TRP A 317 -10.80 20.85 27.74
CA TRP A 317 -11.38 19.66 27.14
C TRP A 317 -12.92 19.76 27.08
N ALA A 318 -13.55 20.26 28.14
CA ALA A 318 -15.01 20.40 28.20
C ALA A 318 -15.56 21.28 27.06
N SER A 319 -14.94 22.45 26.82
CA SER A 319 -15.33 23.35 25.73
C SER A 319 -15.13 22.73 24.35
N LEU A 320 -14.02 22.01 24.16
CA LEU A 320 -13.75 21.31 22.90
C LEU A 320 -14.81 20.22 22.62
N VAL A 321 -15.24 19.49 23.65
CA VAL A 321 -16.25 18.44 23.51
C VAL A 321 -17.64 19.02 23.24
N GLU A 322 -17.99 20.14 23.86
CA GLU A 322 -19.28 20.81 23.61
C GLU A 322 -19.38 21.35 22.18
N ASP A 323 -18.31 21.98 21.68
CA ASP A 323 -18.28 22.63 20.38
C ASP A 323 -18.10 21.62 19.22
N TYR A 324 -17.16 20.68 19.36
CA TYR A 324 -16.78 19.76 18.28
C TYR A 324 -17.33 18.33 18.46
N GLY A 325 -17.79 17.94 19.65
CA GLY A 325 -18.19 16.55 19.92
C GLY A 325 -19.36 16.07 19.06
N LYS A 326 -20.34 16.93 18.79
CA LYS A 326 -21.49 16.62 17.91
C LYS A 326 -21.04 16.45 16.46
N GLU A 327 -20.14 17.30 15.99
CA GLU A 327 -19.66 17.29 14.61
C GLU A 327 -18.70 16.15 14.30
N LEU A 328 -17.86 15.79 15.28
CA LEU A 328 -16.87 14.71 15.17
C LEU A 328 -17.49 13.32 15.29
N ARG A 329 -18.53 13.15 16.11
CA ARG A 329 -19.16 11.84 16.36
C ARG A 329 -20.35 11.53 15.45
N GLU A 330 -21.18 12.52 15.13
CA GLU A 330 -22.42 12.30 14.35
C GLU A 330 -22.25 12.65 12.87
N GLY A 331 -21.23 13.46 12.55
CA GLY A 331 -21.09 14.04 11.21
C GLY A 331 -22.19 15.08 10.93
N SER A 332 -21.96 15.92 9.93
CA SER A 332 -22.93 16.92 9.48
C SER A 332 -23.66 16.40 8.22
N PRO A 333 -24.94 16.72 7.98
CA PRO A 333 -25.70 16.23 6.81
C PRO A 333 -25.07 16.55 5.44
N ASN A 334 -24.14 17.51 5.34
CA ASN A 334 -23.40 17.83 4.12
C ASN A 334 -22.07 17.08 3.96
N SER A 335 -21.71 16.19 4.89
CA SER A 335 -20.46 15.45 4.84
C SER A 335 -20.56 14.16 5.65
N PRO A 336 -20.43 12.98 5.01
CA PRO A 336 -20.50 11.73 5.75
C PRO A 336 -19.44 11.71 6.84
N ALA A 337 -19.82 11.13 7.99
CA ALA A 337 -18.92 10.89 9.09
C ALA A 337 -17.70 10.16 8.53
N THR A 338 -16.53 10.74 8.76
CA THR A 338 -15.30 9.98 8.64
C THR A 338 -15.41 8.94 9.76
N ASP A 339 -15.33 7.66 9.43
CA ASP A 339 -15.52 6.51 10.36
C ASP A 339 -14.42 6.43 11.46
N VAL A 340 -13.81 7.58 11.75
CA VAL A 340 -12.69 7.82 12.65
C VAL A 340 -13.18 7.85 14.10
N PHE A 341 -14.35 8.44 14.39
CA PHE A 341 -14.88 8.56 15.76
C PHE A 341 -16.28 7.95 15.93
N SER A 342 -16.67 6.97 15.11
CA SER A 342 -17.92 6.24 15.28
C SER A 342 -17.99 5.54 16.64
N TYR A 343 -19.19 5.17 17.12
CA TYR A 343 -19.41 4.46 18.39
C TYR A 343 -18.92 2.99 18.36
N THR A 344 -17.78 2.74 17.71
CA THR A 344 -17.08 1.46 17.64
C THR A 344 -15.99 1.40 18.72
N GLU A 345 -15.53 0.20 19.06
CA GLU A 345 -14.43 0.00 20.02
C GLU A 345 -13.15 0.76 19.63
N GLU A 346 -12.89 0.89 18.33
CA GLU A 346 -11.76 1.68 17.79
C GLU A 346 -12.00 3.20 17.90
N GLY A 347 -13.25 3.65 17.71
CA GLY A 347 -13.61 5.06 17.88
C GLY A 347 -13.50 5.52 19.33
N GLU A 348 -13.85 4.68 20.30
CA GLU A 348 -13.66 5.00 21.72
C GLU A 348 -12.18 5.06 22.11
N LYS A 349 -11.34 4.18 21.54
CA LYS A 349 -9.87 4.26 21.70
C LYS A 349 -9.33 5.58 21.15
N ARG A 350 -9.76 5.99 19.96
CA ARG A 350 -9.34 7.28 19.35
C ARG A 350 -9.86 8.48 20.12
N TRP A 351 -11.05 8.38 20.72
CA TRP A 351 -11.57 9.45 21.56
C TRP A 351 -10.73 9.65 22.82
N LYS A 352 -10.31 8.55 23.45
CA LYS A 352 -9.34 8.60 24.56
C LYS A 352 -7.99 9.15 24.10
N ASP A 353 -7.51 8.75 22.93
CA ASP A 353 -6.25 9.28 22.42
C ASP A 353 -6.32 10.77 22.09
N LEU A 354 -7.45 11.26 21.56
CA LEU A 354 -7.68 12.69 21.36
C LEU A 354 -7.63 13.46 22.68
N LYS A 355 -8.27 12.94 23.74
CA LYS A 355 -8.18 13.51 25.09
C LYS A 355 -6.73 13.58 25.57
N ASN A 356 -5.98 12.51 25.38
CA ASN A 356 -4.57 12.44 25.75
C ASN A 356 -3.72 13.49 25.00
N ARG A 357 -3.99 13.71 23.70
CA ARG A 357 -3.28 14.71 22.89
C ARG A 357 -3.57 16.14 23.30
N VAL A 358 -4.82 16.45 23.67
CA VAL A 358 -5.20 17.77 24.19
C VAL A 358 -4.49 18.05 25.51
N VAL A 359 -4.49 17.07 26.42
CA VAL A 359 -3.78 17.16 27.70
C VAL A 359 -2.27 17.32 27.46
N GLU A 360 -1.67 16.52 26.57
CA GLU A 360 -0.26 16.63 26.20
C GLU A 360 0.08 18.01 25.63
N HIS A 361 -0.76 18.55 24.75
CA HIS A 361 -0.59 19.90 24.20
C HIS A 361 -0.59 20.96 25.31
N ASN A 362 -1.52 20.89 26.25
CA ASN A 362 -1.58 21.80 27.39
C ASN A 362 -0.32 21.72 28.26
N ILE A 363 0.19 20.52 28.54
CA ILE A 363 1.42 20.34 29.34
C ILE A 363 2.63 20.93 28.59
N ARG A 364 2.71 20.77 27.26
CA ARG A 364 3.78 21.38 26.45
C ARG A 364 3.75 22.91 26.49
N ILE A 365 2.56 23.49 26.42
CA ILE A 365 2.37 24.94 26.60
C ILE A 365 2.80 25.36 28.00
N MET A 366 2.36 24.62 29.03
CA MET A 366 2.75 24.92 30.41
C MET A 366 4.26 24.88 30.61
N ALA A 367 4.96 23.93 30.00
CA ALA A 367 6.42 23.83 30.08
C ALA A 367 7.17 25.01 29.44
N LYS A 368 6.55 25.68 28.45
CA LYS A 368 7.14 26.88 27.82
C LYS A 368 6.91 28.15 28.64
N TYR A 369 5.71 28.31 29.20
CA TYR A 369 5.32 29.56 29.88
C TYR A 369 5.54 29.55 31.39
N TYR A 370 5.44 28.39 32.05
CA TYR A 370 5.58 28.27 33.50
C TYR A 370 6.96 27.72 33.86
N THR A 371 7.58 28.38 34.84
CA THR A 371 8.82 27.89 35.46
C THR A 371 8.50 26.92 36.60
N ARG A 372 7.52 27.30 37.43
CA ARG A 372 6.96 26.52 38.53
C ARG A 372 5.43 26.61 38.49
N ILE A 373 4.75 25.50 38.74
CA ILE A 373 3.29 25.45 38.88
C ILE A 373 2.89 24.53 40.03
N THR A 374 1.79 24.85 40.71
CA THR A 374 1.22 23.97 41.74
C THR A 374 0.39 22.86 41.11
N MET A 375 0.49 21.66 41.67
CA MET A 375 -0.18 20.45 41.18
C MET A 375 -1.70 20.64 41.08
N LYS A 376 -2.30 21.26 42.11
CA LYS A 376 -3.74 21.58 42.14
C LYS A 376 -4.16 22.51 41.00
N ARG A 377 -3.32 23.50 40.66
CA ARG A 377 -3.60 24.40 39.55
C ARG A 377 -3.47 23.68 38.21
N MET A 378 -2.48 22.81 38.07
CA MET A 378 -2.29 22.02 36.85
C MET A 378 -3.46 21.06 36.59
N ALA A 379 -3.90 20.33 37.61
CA ALA A 379 -5.07 19.45 37.51
C ALA A 379 -6.33 20.20 37.04
N ASN A 380 -6.58 21.40 37.60
CA ASN A 380 -7.70 22.26 37.18
C ASN A 380 -7.58 22.78 35.74
N LEU A 381 -6.38 22.91 35.19
CA LEU A 381 -6.17 23.38 33.82
C LEU A 381 -6.24 22.23 32.80
N LEU A 382 -6.04 20.99 33.26
CA LEU A 382 -6.12 19.78 32.44
C LEU A 382 -7.50 19.10 32.52
N ASP A 383 -8.40 19.56 33.40
CA ASP A 383 -9.68 18.92 33.71
C ASP A 383 -9.51 17.44 34.12
N LEU A 384 -8.44 17.13 34.84
CA LEU A 384 -8.08 15.78 35.30
C LEU A 384 -7.98 15.73 36.83
N SER A 385 -8.02 14.51 37.38
CA SER A 385 -7.67 14.32 38.79
C SER A 385 -6.18 14.58 39.03
N VAL A 386 -5.82 14.84 40.29
CA VAL A 386 -4.42 15.05 40.68
C VAL A 386 -3.58 13.81 40.37
N ASP A 387 -4.10 12.62 40.68
CA ASP A 387 -3.39 11.35 40.49
C ASP A 387 -3.17 11.03 39.00
N GLU A 388 -4.21 11.16 38.16
CA GLU A 388 -4.08 10.99 36.71
C GLU A 388 -3.10 12.00 36.09
N SER A 389 -3.10 13.24 36.59
CA SER A 389 -2.18 14.27 36.12
C SER A 389 -0.71 13.94 36.44
N GLU A 390 -0.44 13.30 37.59
CA GLU A 390 0.90 12.80 37.95
C GLU A 390 1.34 11.66 37.04
N GLU A 391 0.46 10.70 36.78
CA GLU A 391 0.74 9.57 35.89
C GLU A 391 1.02 10.02 34.45
N PHE A 392 0.19 10.94 33.92
CA PHE A 392 0.40 11.52 32.59
C PHE A 392 1.72 12.27 32.50
N LEU A 393 2.02 13.12 33.47
CA LEU A 393 3.28 13.87 33.48
C LEU A 393 4.49 12.92 33.56
N SER A 394 4.40 11.86 34.35
CA SER A 394 5.45 10.85 34.48
C SER A 394 5.73 10.17 33.13
N SER A 395 4.67 9.78 32.39
CA SER A 395 4.83 9.17 31.06
C SER A 395 5.54 10.11 30.07
N LEU A 396 5.20 11.41 30.09
CA LEU A 396 5.78 12.41 29.19
C LEU A 396 7.25 12.73 29.52
N VAL A 397 7.61 12.70 30.80
CA VAL A 397 9.00 12.88 31.24
C VAL A 397 9.85 11.67 30.86
N VAL A 398 9.33 10.45 31.04
CA VAL A 398 10.03 9.21 30.64
C VAL A 398 10.23 9.15 29.13
N ASN A 399 9.22 9.55 28.35
CA ASN A 399 9.28 9.65 26.89
C ASN A 399 10.19 10.79 26.39
N LYS A 400 10.75 11.60 27.29
CA LYS A 400 11.62 12.76 26.99
C LYS A 400 10.96 13.85 26.13
N THR A 401 9.64 13.86 26.03
CA THR A 401 8.89 14.92 25.33
C THR A 401 9.03 16.26 26.06
N ILE A 402 9.02 16.21 27.40
CA ILE A 402 9.09 17.38 28.27
C ILE A 402 10.03 17.07 29.43
N TYR A 403 10.76 18.09 29.90
CA TYR A 403 11.48 17.99 31.16
C TYR A 403 10.63 18.61 32.28
N ALA A 404 10.32 17.82 33.31
CA ALA A 404 9.65 18.29 34.52
C ALA A 404 10.18 17.53 35.74
N LYS A 405 10.28 18.21 36.88
CA LYS A 405 10.53 17.63 38.20
C LYS A 405 9.31 17.87 39.09
N VAL A 406 8.75 16.79 39.62
CA VAL A 406 7.58 16.81 40.50
C VAL A 406 8.02 16.61 41.94
N ASP A 407 7.66 17.55 42.81
CA ASP A 407 7.72 17.38 44.26
C ASP A 407 6.32 17.02 44.78
N ARG A 408 6.12 15.74 45.13
CA ARG A 408 4.82 15.20 45.52
C ARG A 408 4.35 15.72 46.89
N LEU A 409 5.27 15.98 47.81
CA LEU A 409 4.92 16.40 49.17
C LEU A 409 4.61 17.90 49.22
N ALA A 410 5.37 18.70 48.48
CA ALA A 410 5.10 20.13 48.34
C ALA A 410 4.01 20.46 47.30
N GLY A 411 3.71 19.53 46.39
CA GLY A 411 2.76 19.71 45.29
C GLY A 411 3.22 20.74 44.26
N ILE A 412 4.53 20.81 44.00
CA ILE A 412 5.15 21.79 43.08
C ILE A 412 5.80 21.05 41.91
N ILE A 413 5.53 21.51 40.69
CA ILE A 413 6.15 21.04 39.46
C ILE A 413 7.09 22.12 38.93
N ASN A 414 8.33 21.74 38.67
CA ASN A 414 9.36 22.59 38.07
C ASN A 414 9.65 22.12 36.65
N PHE A 415 9.41 22.98 35.65
CA PHE A 415 9.76 22.70 34.25
C PHE A 415 11.18 23.16 33.88
N GLN A 416 11.83 23.93 34.76
CA GLN A 416 13.19 24.40 34.55
C GLN A 416 14.21 23.28 34.75
N ARG A 417 15.09 23.11 33.77
CA ARG A 417 16.32 22.32 33.95
C ARG A 417 17.18 22.94 35.06
N PRO A 418 17.92 22.12 35.83
CA PRO A 418 18.87 22.65 36.79
C PRO A 418 19.88 23.46 35.98
N LYS A 419 19.97 24.76 36.25
CA LYS A 419 20.94 25.61 35.57
C LYS A 419 22.26 25.52 36.31
N ASP A 420 23.30 25.15 35.58
CA ASP A 420 24.65 25.28 36.10
C ASP A 420 25.07 26.76 36.08
N PRO A 421 25.98 27.19 36.98
CA PRO A 421 26.50 28.57 36.96
C PRO A 421 27.05 28.99 35.58
N ASN A 422 27.60 28.04 34.82
CA ASN A 422 28.08 28.24 33.46
C ASN A 422 26.96 28.60 32.47
N ASP A 423 25.80 27.93 32.56
CA ASP A 423 24.65 28.23 31.70
C ASP A 423 24.11 29.64 31.96
N LEU A 424 24.14 30.07 33.23
CA LEU A 424 23.72 31.43 33.60
C LEU A 424 24.68 32.50 33.06
N LEU A 425 25.98 32.23 33.09
CA LEU A 425 26.99 33.10 32.48
C LEU A 425 26.88 33.13 30.95
N ASN A 426 26.61 31.98 30.31
CA ASN A 426 26.39 31.90 28.87
C ASN A 426 25.13 32.67 28.44
N ASP A 427 24.01 32.49 29.15
CA ASP A 427 22.77 33.25 28.93
C ASP A 427 23.02 34.76 29.05
N TRP A 428 23.81 35.18 30.04
CA TRP A 428 24.18 36.58 30.25
C TRP A 428 25.07 37.12 29.13
N SER A 429 26.07 36.33 28.71
CA SER A 429 26.97 36.67 27.60
C SER A 429 26.19 36.85 26.28
N HIS A 430 25.26 35.94 25.98
CA HIS A 430 24.39 36.07 24.81
C HIS A 430 23.55 37.34 24.86
N LYS A 431 22.95 37.67 26.00
CA LYS A 431 22.19 38.92 26.17
C LYS A 431 23.05 40.16 25.96
N LEU A 432 24.29 40.16 26.46
CA LEU A 432 25.22 41.27 26.31
C LEU A 432 25.63 41.47 24.83
N ASN A 433 25.87 40.38 24.11
CA ASN A 433 26.13 40.41 22.67
C ASN A 433 24.92 40.94 21.88
N SER A 434 23.70 40.49 22.20
CA SER A 434 22.47 41.02 21.58
C SER A 434 22.25 42.50 21.89
N LEU A 435 22.51 42.94 23.12
CA LEU A 435 22.42 44.33 23.53
C LEU A 435 23.41 45.21 22.74
N MET A 436 24.67 44.79 22.65
CA MET A 436 25.69 45.52 21.89
C MET A 436 25.33 45.62 20.41
N SER A 437 24.84 44.52 19.82
CA SER A 437 24.36 44.52 18.43
C SER A 437 23.18 45.49 18.23
N LEU A 438 22.25 45.54 19.19
CA LEU A 438 21.11 46.44 19.13
C LEU A 438 21.55 47.91 19.23
N VAL A 439 22.44 48.24 20.18
CA VAL A 439 22.99 49.60 20.33
C VAL A 439 23.69 50.06 19.05
N ASN A 440 24.53 49.22 18.45
CA ASN A 440 25.20 49.55 17.19
C ASN A 440 24.20 49.77 16.04
N LYS A 441 23.14 48.96 15.95
CA LYS A 441 22.09 49.20 14.94
C LYS A 441 21.38 50.53 15.19
N THR A 442 21.07 50.86 16.43
CA THR A 442 20.43 52.13 16.78
C THR A 442 21.32 53.33 16.45
N THR A 443 22.62 53.29 16.73
CA THR A 443 23.53 54.40 16.40
C THR A 443 23.62 54.64 14.89
N HIS A 444 23.69 53.58 14.08
CA HIS A 444 23.65 53.71 12.62
C HIS A 444 22.31 54.27 12.11
N LEU A 445 21.19 53.87 12.72
CA LEU A 445 19.87 54.41 12.38
C LEU A 445 19.76 55.90 12.71
N ILE A 446 20.28 56.34 13.86
CA ILE A 446 20.32 57.75 14.27
C ILE A 446 21.15 58.56 13.27
N ALA A 447 22.35 58.10 12.90
CA ALA A 447 23.19 58.79 11.93
C ALA A 447 22.53 58.92 10.55
N LYS A 448 21.75 57.90 10.14
CA LYS A 448 20.97 57.93 8.90
C LYS A 448 19.83 58.96 8.98
N GLU A 449 19.08 58.99 10.08
CA GLU A 449 18.02 59.98 10.28
C GLU A 449 18.55 61.42 10.37
N GLU A 450 19.68 61.62 11.06
CA GLU A 450 20.31 62.95 11.17
C GLU A 450 20.70 63.51 9.80
N MET A 451 21.21 62.66 8.89
CA MET A 451 21.45 63.10 7.50
C MET A 451 20.16 63.48 6.76
N ILE A 452 19.07 62.74 6.95
CA ILE A 452 17.79 63.02 6.27
C ILE A 452 17.14 64.29 6.82
N HIS A 453 17.17 64.50 8.14
CA HIS A 453 16.61 65.69 8.78
C HIS A 453 17.44 66.94 8.54
N ASN A 454 18.75 66.82 8.31
CA ASN A 454 19.59 67.96 7.88
C ASN A 454 19.44 68.28 6.37
N LEU A 455 18.76 67.41 5.61
CA LEU A 455 18.44 67.61 4.18
C LEU A 455 17.04 68.17 3.94
N GLN A 456 16.14 68.10 4.94
CA GLN A 456 14.85 68.79 4.99
C GLN A 456 15.02 70.18 5.59
#